data_AF-A0A7V8XX13-F1
#
_entry.id   AF-A0A7V8XX13-F1
#
_cell.length_a   1.000
_cell.length_b   1.000
_cell.length_c   1.000
_cell.angle_alpha   90.00
_cell.angle_beta   90.00
_cell.angle_gamma   90.00
#
_symmetry.space_group_name_H-M   'P 1'
#
loop_
_entity.id
_entity.type
_entity.pdbx_description
1 polymer ?
#
loop_
_entity_poly.entity_id
_entity_poly.type
_entity_poly.pdbx_seq_one_letter_code
_entity_poly.pdbx_strand_id
1 'polypeptide(L)'
;MPLRLPAICVVTRARGGANSPERAALLQRLEAAARAGASMVQVRERQLDDRQLIAFVGEVIDAVARSGAAVIVNERTDLALVAGASGVPLKGDGP
;
A
#
# COMPACT_ATOMS: atom_id res chain seq x y z
N MET A 1 -11.62 -10.59 -5.46
CA MET A 1 -10.62 -11.46 -6.11
C MET A 1 -9.98 -12.32 -5.03
N PRO A 2 -10.01 -13.66 -5.13
CA PRO A 2 -9.41 -14.51 -4.10
C PRO A 2 -7.88 -14.37 -4.11
N LEU A 3 -7.28 -14.26 -2.92
CA LEU A 3 -5.82 -14.24 -2.78
C LEU A 3 -5.25 -15.61 -3.14
N ARG A 4 -4.21 -15.63 -3.99
CA ARG A 4 -3.46 -16.85 -4.27
C ARG A 4 -2.55 -17.16 -3.10
N LEU A 5 -2.56 -18.42 -2.64
CA LEU A 5 -1.72 -18.89 -1.54
C LEU A 5 -0.47 -19.61 -2.07
N PRO A 6 0.70 -19.44 -1.41
CA PRO A 6 0.94 -18.51 -0.30
C PRO A 6 0.87 -17.05 -0.76
N ALA A 7 0.28 -16.18 0.07
CA ALA A 7 0.18 -14.76 -0.22
C ALA A 7 1.44 -14.03 0.28
N ILE A 8 2.06 -13.24 -0.59
CA ILE A 8 3.19 -12.36 -0.24
C ILE A 8 2.65 -10.94 -0.11
N CYS A 9 2.79 -10.36 1.08
CA CYS A 9 2.40 -8.98 1.38
C CYS A 9 3.64 -8.11 1.62
N VAL A 10 3.77 -7.04 0.85
CA VAL A 10 4.84 -6.04 1.04
C VAL A 10 4.31 -4.91 1.92
N VAL A 11 4.99 -4.62 3.03
CA VAL A 11 4.62 -3.51 3.92
C VAL A 11 5.48 -2.30 3.61
N THR A 12 4.86 -1.15 3.38
CA THR A 12 5.58 0.07 3.01
C THR A 12 6.29 0.71 4.21
N ARG A 13 7.36 1.44 3.90
CA ARG A 13 7.94 2.48 4.77
C ARG A 13 8.51 3.57 3.88
N ALA A 14 7.72 4.61 3.67
CA ALA A 14 8.10 5.79 2.89
C ALA A 14 9.18 6.59 3.62
N ARG A 15 10.14 7.09 2.85
CA ARG A 15 11.14 8.07 3.27
C ARG A 15 11.10 9.20 2.25
N GLY A 16 11.37 10.42 2.71
CA GLY A 16 11.28 11.61 1.87
C GLY A 16 9.85 12.04 1.56
N GLY A 17 9.71 13.20 0.93
CA GLY A 17 8.42 13.74 0.49
C GLY A 17 7.95 13.14 -0.84
N ALA A 18 6.75 13.53 -1.29
CA ALA A 18 6.11 12.99 -2.49
C ALA A 18 6.98 13.03 -3.76
N ASN A 19 7.79 14.08 -3.92
CA ASN A 19 8.64 14.27 -5.11
C ASN A 19 10.11 13.88 -4.88
N SER A 20 10.40 13.08 -3.84
CA SER A 20 11.77 12.70 -3.53
C SER A 20 12.24 11.48 -4.35
N PRO A 21 13.55 11.33 -4.60
CA PRO A 21 14.08 10.15 -5.28
C PRO A 21 13.81 8.85 -4.48
N GLU A 22 13.76 8.92 -3.15
CA GLU A 22 13.42 7.77 -2.29
C GLU A 22 11.98 7.33 -2.50
N ARG A 23 11.06 8.27 -2.72
CA ARG A 23 9.66 7.99 -3.02
C ARG A 23 9.52 7.29 -4.38
N ALA A 24 10.16 7.81 -5.42
CA ALA A 24 10.18 7.18 -6.73
C ALA A 24 10.78 5.76 -6.68
N ALA A 25 11.90 5.59 -5.99
CA ALA A 25 12.54 4.28 -5.81
C ALA A 25 11.70 3.30 -4.98
N LEU A 26 10.86 3.79 -4.06
CA LEU A 26 9.90 2.94 -3.36
C LEU A 26 8.81 2.44 -4.31
N LEU A 27 8.18 3.33 -5.09
CA LEU A 27 7.13 2.96 -6.04
C LEU A 27 7.63 1.95 -7.08
N GLN A 28 8.84 2.13 -7.61
CA GLN A 28 9.48 1.17 -8.52
C GLN A 28 9.68 -0.21 -7.88
N ARG A 29 10.07 -0.27 -6.60
CA ARG A 29 10.22 -1.54 -5.88
C ARG A 29 8.87 -2.22 -5.65
N LEU A 30 7.81 -1.44 -5.37
CA LEU A 30 6.46 -1.98 -5.22
C LEU A 30 5.94 -2.56 -6.54
N GLU A 31 6.12 -1.85 -7.65
CA GLU A 31 5.79 -2.37 -8.99
C GLU A 31 6.56 -3.67 -9.27
N ALA A 32 7.87 -3.67 -9.05
CA ALA A 32 8.71 -4.86 -9.28
C ALA A 32 8.28 -6.06 -8.42
N ALA A 33 8.00 -5.83 -7.13
CA ALA A 33 7.52 -6.88 -6.23
C ALA A 33 6.16 -7.43 -6.67
N ALA A 34 5.24 -6.55 -7.07
CA ALA A 34 3.92 -6.95 -7.52
C ALA A 34 3.99 -7.74 -8.84
N ARG A 35 4.84 -7.33 -9.78
CA ARG A 35 5.15 -8.09 -11.01
C ARG A 35 5.79 -9.45 -10.72
N ALA A 36 6.58 -9.56 -9.65
CA ALA A 36 7.18 -10.81 -9.21
C ALA A 36 6.21 -11.74 -8.46
N GLY A 37 4.95 -11.32 -8.27
CA GLY A 37 3.89 -12.15 -7.67
C GLY A 37 3.51 -11.79 -6.23
N ALA A 38 3.97 -10.65 -5.69
CA ALA A 38 3.40 -10.12 -4.46
C ALA A 38 1.91 -9.82 -4.69
N SER A 39 1.05 -10.48 -3.92
CA SER A 39 -0.41 -10.39 -4.07
C SER A 39 -1.02 -9.22 -3.30
N MET A 40 -0.22 -8.57 -2.45
CA MET A 40 -0.69 -7.49 -1.59
C MET A 40 0.40 -6.46 -1.28
N VAL A 41 -0.01 -5.20 -1.16
CA VAL A 41 0.80 -4.11 -0.61
C VAL A 41 0.05 -3.47 0.55
N GLN A 42 0.66 -3.46 1.73
CA GLN A 42 0.15 -2.78 2.90
C GLN A 42 0.81 -1.42 3.09
N VAL A 43 0.03 -0.37 2.88
CA VAL A 43 0.44 1.01 3.15
C VAL A 43 0.41 1.26 4.65
N ARG A 44 1.58 1.43 5.25
CA ARG A 44 1.76 1.67 6.69
C ARG A 44 2.69 2.86 6.94
N GLU A 45 2.14 4.05 6.86
CA GLU A 45 2.89 5.30 7.02
C GLU A 45 2.34 6.16 8.16
N ARG A 46 2.83 5.90 9.38
CA ARG A 46 2.34 6.59 10.59
C ARG A 46 2.76 8.06 10.66
N GLN A 47 3.75 8.44 9.86
CA GLN A 47 4.31 9.79 9.82
C GLN A 47 3.69 10.70 8.75
N LEU A 48 2.86 10.17 7.85
CA LEU A 48 2.18 10.99 6.86
C LEU A 48 0.90 11.55 7.45
N ASP A 49 0.61 12.81 7.15
CA ASP A 49 -0.72 13.38 7.41
C ASP A 49 -1.77 12.78 6.47
N ASP A 50 -3.04 13.09 6.71
CA ASP A 50 -4.17 12.49 6.00
C ASP A 50 -4.13 12.76 4.49
N ARG A 51 -3.77 13.98 4.08
CA ARG A 51 -3.70 14.36 2.67
C ARG A 51 -2.53 13.67 1.98
N GLN A 52 -1.39 13.60 2.65
CA GLN A 52 -0.19 12.91 2.18
C GLN A 52 -0.43 11.40 2.06
N LEU A 53 -1.16 10.82 3.02
CA LEU A 53 -1.49 9.40 3.02
C LEU A 53 -2.45 9.05 1.87
N ILE A 54 -3.51 9.84 1.65
CA ILE A 54 -4.41 9.63 0.51
C ILE A 54 -3.63 9.69 -0.81
N ALA A 55 -2.80 10.73 -1.00
CA ALA A 55 -1.98 10.86 -2.20
C ALA A 55 -1.04 9.66 -2.38
N PHE A 56 -0.38 9.21 -1.29
CA PHE A 56 0.48 8.05 -1.35
C PHE A 56 -0.24 6.77 -1.74
N VAL A 57 -1.41 6.53 -1.15
CA VAL A 57 -2.19 5.32 -1.46
C VAL A 57 -2.57 5.31 -2.94
N GLY A 58 -2.94 6.47 -3.51
CA GLY A 58 -3.17 6.62 -4.94
C GLY A 58 -1.94 6.25 -5.78
N GLU A 59 -0.78 6.80 -5.45
CA GLU A 59 0.48 6.46 -6.14
C GLU A 59 0.81 4.96 -6.06
N VAL A 60 0.56 4.31 -4.91
CA VAL A 60 0.80 2.88 -4.73
C VAL A 60 -0.19 2.06 -5.57
N ILE A 61 -1.47 2.45 -5.61
CA ILE A 61 -2.48 1.81 -6.45
C ILE A 61 -2.05 1.88 -7.92
N ASP A 62 -1.66 3.06 -8.41
CA ASP A 62 -1.22 3.24 -9.78
C ASP A 62 0.02 2.39 -10.10
N ALA A 63 0.99 2.35 -9.18
CA ALA A 63 2.22 1.56 -9.34
C ALA A 63 1.95 0.06 -9.46
N VAL A 64 0.89 -0.48 -8.83
CA VAL A 64 0.57 -1.91 -8.86
C VAL A 64 -0.67 -2.26 -9.68
N ALA A 65 -1.32 -1.29 -10.33
CA ALA A 65 -2.59 -1.50 -11.04
C ALA A 65 -2.55 -2.64 -12.06
N ARG A 66 -1.38 -2.90 -12.66
CA ARG A 66 -1.18 -3.93 -13.68
C ARG A 66 -0.90 -5.34 -13.14
N SER A 67 -0.65 -5.51 -11.84
CA SER A 67 -0.28 -6.80 -11.24
C SER A 67 -1.48 -7.55 -10.65
N GLY A 68 -2.58 -6.84 -10.36
CA GLY A 68 -3.70 -7.37 -9.59
C GLY A 68 -3.42 -7.51 -8.09
N ALA A 69 -2.33 -6.93 -7.59
CA ALA A 69 -2.05 -6.87 -6.16
C ALA A 69 -3.07 -5.99 -5.43
N ALA A 70 -3.58 -6.45 -4.29
CA ALA A 70 -4.48 -5.67 -3.46
C ALA A 70 -3.69 -4.62 -2.66
N VAL A 71 -4.17 -3.38 -2.66
CA VAL A 71 -3.59 -2.32 -1.81
C VAL A 71 -4.45 -2.16 -0.57
N ILE A 72 -3.86 -2.35 0.60
CA ILE A 72 -4.56 -2.22 1.88
C ILE A 72 -3.92 -1.12 2.72
N VAL A 73 -4.73 -0.36 3.45
CA VAL A 73 -4.25 0.76 4.28
C VAL A 73 -4.36 0.37 5.73
N ASN A 74 -3.29 0.55 6.50
CA ASN A 74 -3.25 0.14 7.89
C ASN A 74 -4.10 1.08 8.79
N GLU A 75 -5.07 0.53 9.53
CA GLU A 75 -5.87 1.16 10.62
C GLU A 75 -6.74 2.37 10.25
N ARG A 76 -6.53 3.01 9.10
CA ARG A 76 -7.22 4.23 8.68
C ARG A 76 -8.34 3.93 7.68
N THR A 77 -9.46 3.37 8.15
CA THR A 77 -10.61 2.98 7.31
C THR A 77 -11.21 4.15 6.54
N ASP A 78 -11.32 5.32 7.18
CA ASP A 78 -11.73 6.57 6.58
C ASP A 78 -10.90 6.91 5.33
N LEU A 79 -9.57 6.89 5.47
CA LEU A 79 -8.66 7.24 4.39
C LEU A 79 -8.55 6.14 3.34
N ALA A 80 -8.63 4.87 3.76
CA ALA A 80 -8.65 3.74 2.85
C ALA A 80 -9.82 3.83 1.85
N LEU A 81 -11.01 4.19 2.35
CA LEU A 81 -12.20 4.40 1.52
C LEU A 81 -12.00 5.57 0.57
N VAL A 82 -11.54 6.71 1.07
CA VAL A 82 -11.31 7.91 0.25
C VAL A 82 -10.28 7.67 -0.85
N ALA A 83 -9.22 6.93 -0.54
CA ALA A 83 -8.13 6.65 -1.48
C ALA A 83 -8.42 5.47 -2.43
N GLY A 84 -9.55 4.77 -2.29
CA GLY A 84 -9.89 3.63 -3.14
C GLY A 84 -9.08 2.35 -2.86
N ALA A 85 -8.61 2.18 -1.62
CA ALA A 85 -7.90 0.97 -1.22
C ALA A 85 -8.83 -0.27 -1.23
N SER A 86 -8.23 -1.45 -1.42
CA SER A 86 -8.93 -2.73 -1.44
C SER A 86 -9.42 -3.20 -0.06
N GLY A 87 -8.92 -2.61 1.03
CA GLY A 87 -9.33 -2.95 2.39
C GLY A 87 -8.43 -2.37 3.47
N VAL A 88 -8.75 -2.73 4.72
CA VAL A 88 -8.02 -2.31 5.92
C VAL A 88 -7.79 -3.50 6.83
N PRO A 89 -6.53 -3.78 7.24
CA PRO A 89 -6.25 -4.75 8.29
C PRO A 89 -6.74 -4.20 9.62
N LEU A 90 -7.48 -5.04 10.34
CA LEU A 90 -7.89 -4.76 11.70
C LEU A 90 -6.86 -5.38 12.65
N LYS A 91 -6.55 -4.69 13.74
CA LYS A 91 -5.97 -5.35 14.90
C LYS A 91 -6.94 -6.43 15.36
N GLY A 92 -6.41 -7.62 15.65
CA GLY A 92 -7.15 -8.58 16.43
C GLY A 92 -7.28 -8.10 17.86
N ASP A 93 -8.40 -8.43 18.50
CA ASP A 93 -8.60 -8.33 19.95
C ASP A 93 -7.78 -9.45 20.65
N GLY A 94 -6.47 -9.51 20.36
CA GLY A 94 -5.56 -10.46 20.99
C GLY A 94 -5.63 -10.33 22.53
N PRO A 95 -5.40 -11.42 23.28
CA PRO A 95 -5.55 -11.42 24.74
C PRO A 95 -4.75 -10.32 25.44
#